data_AF-E7GMN7-F1
#
_entry.id   AF-E7GMN7-F1
#
_cell.length_a   1.000
_cell.length_b   1.000
_cell.length_c   1.000
_cell.angle_alpha   90.00
_cell.angle_beta   90.00
_cell.angle_gamma   90.00
#
_symmetry.space_group_name_H-M   'P 1'
#
loop_
_entity.id
_entity.type
_entity.pdbx_description
1 polymer ?
#
loop_
_entity_poly.entity_id
_entity_poly.type
_entity_poly.pdbx_seq_one_letter_code
_entity_poly.pdbx_strand_id
1 'polypeptide(L)' 'MGFVPGTRMRVVTVHNGNVIVNLRETRVAIGKEIADKIIVSSK' A
#
# COMPACT_ATOMS: atom_id res chain seq x y z
N MET A 1 4.86 -7.68 -10.79
CA MET A 1 4.20 -7.44 -9.48
C MET A 1 5.22 -6.76 -8.57
N GLY A 2 5.22 -5.42 -8.55
CA GLY A 2 6.29 -4.59 -7.99
C GLY A 2 6.16 -4.27 -6.50
N PHE A 3 5.52 -5.16 -5.73
CA PHE A 3 5.35 -5.02 -4.28
C PHE A 3 6.38 -5.90 -3.59
N VAL A 4 7.63 -5.45 -3.57
CA VAL A 4 8.74 -6.16 -2.91
C VAL A 4 9.08 -5.49 -1.58
N PRO A 5 9.59 -6.24 -0.59
CA PRO A 5 10.11 -5.65 0.65
C PRO A 5 11.13 -4.54 0.35
N GLY A 6 11.00 -3.41 1.05
CA GLY A 6 11.85 -2.22 0.83
C GLY A 6 11.30 -1.22 -0.19
N THR A 7 10.15 -1.50 -0.81
CA THR A 7 9.49 -0.52 -1.68
C THR A 7 8.96 0.65 -0.86
N ARG A 8 9.38 1.88 -1.20
CA ARG A 8 8.79 3.10 -0.65
C ARG A 8 7.46 3.37 -1.32
N MET A 9 6.45 3.57 -0.50
CA MET A 9 5.09 3.86 -0.94
C MET A 9 4.46 4.87 -0.01
N ARG A 10 3.51 5.65 -0.53
CA ARG A 10 2.75 6.60 0.27
C ARG A 10 1.28 6.19 0.29
N VAL A 11 0.67 6.15 1.46
CA VAL A 11 -0.78 5.97 1.57
C VAL A 11 -1.44 7.25 1.07
N VAL A 12 -2.32 7.13 0.08
CA VAL A 12 -3.10 8.25 -0.46
C VAL A 12 -4.43 8.35 0.25
N THR A 13 -5.13 7.22 0.41
CA THR A 13 -6.46 7.17 1.01
C THR A 13 -6.73 5.79 1.60
N VAL A 14 -7.53 5.74 2.67
CA VAL A 14 -8.07 4.52 3.24
C VAL A 14 -9.59 4.63 3.23
N HIS A 15 -10.27 3.64 2.68
CA HIS A 15 -11.72 3.60 2.60
C HIS A 15 -12.25 2.19 2.92
N ASN A 16 -12.98 2.07 4.03
CA ASN A 16 -13.58 0.81 4.49
C ASN A 16 -12.59 -0.38 4.52
N GLY A 17 -11.35 -0.12 4.92
CA GLY A 17 -10.26 -1.11 4.94
C GLY A 17 -9.52 -1.28 3.61
N ASN A 18 -10.04 -0.77 2.50
CA ASN A 18 -9.29 -0.70 1.25
C ASN A 18 -8.30 0.47 1.31
N VAL A 19 -7.07 0.24 0.87
CA VAL A 19 -5.98 1.22 0.92
C VAL A 19 -5.56 1.54 -0.50
N ILE A 20 -5.57 2.83 -0.85
CA ILE A 20 -4.96 3.30 -2.09
C ILE A 20 -3.56 3.78 -1.74
N VAL A 21 -2.55 3.13 -2.30
CA VAL A 21 -1.16 3.53 -2.16
C VAL A 21 -0.65 4.10 -3.47
N ASN A 22 0.27 5.04 -3.36
CA ASN A 22 1.03 5.58 -4.48
C ASN A 22 2.42 4.93 -4.45
N LEU A 23 2.69 4.15 -5.51
CA LEU A 23 4.01 3.63 -5.82
C LEU A 23 4.58 4.48 -6.96
N ARG A 24 5.56 5.32 -6.67
CA ARG A 24 6.14 6.27 -7.65
C ARG A 24 5.02 7.09 -8.31
N GLU A 25 4.69 6.82 -9.57
CA GLU A 25 3.68 7.56 -10.35
C GLU A 25 2.39 6.75 -10.56
N THR A 26 2.30 5.55 -10.00
CA THR A 26 1.14 4.67 -10.15
C THR A 26 0.32 4.63 -8.85
N ARG A 27 -1.00 4.68 -8.99
CA ARG A 27 -1.94 4.43 -7.88
C ARG A 27 -2.33 2.96 -7.90
N VAL A 28 -2.17 2.30 -6.76
CA VAL A 28 -2.51 0.89 -6.57
C VAL A 28 -3.56 0.81 -5.48
N ALA A 29 -4.70 0.19 -5.80
CA ALA A 29 -5.71 -0.15 -4.81
C ALA A 29 -5.36 -1.50 -4.20
N ILE A 30 -5.34 -1.55 -2.87
CA ILE A 30 -5.07 -2.74 -2.07
C ILE A 30 -6.33 -3.02 -1.27
N GLY A 31 -6.91 -4.21 -1.46
CA GLY A 31 -8.05 -4.64 -0.67
C GLY A 31 -7.68 -4.88 0.79
N LYS A 32 -8.66 -4.75 1.69
CA LYS A 32 -8.48 -4.94 3.14
C LYS A 32 -7.71 -6.22 3.50
N GLU A 33 -8.08 -7.36 2.92
CA GLU A 33 -7.45 -8.66 3.21
C GLU A 33 -5.95 -8.71 2.89
N ILE A 34 -5.50 -7.94 1.89
CA ILE A 34 -4.10 -7.83 1.52
C ILE A 34 -3.42 -6.76 2.38
N ALA A 35 -4.08 -5.63 2.63
CA ALA A 35 -3.58 -4.55 3.46
C ALA A 35 -3.27 -5.03 4.90
N ASP A 36 -4.15 -5.83 5.50
CA ASP A 36 -3.96 -6.40 6.85
C ASP A 36 -2.73 -7.34 6.94
N LYS A 37 -2.25 -7.88 5.81
CA LYS A 37 -1.06 -8.74 5.74
C LYS A 37 0.23 -7.96 5.48
N ILE A 38 0.15 -6.67 5.16
CA ILE A 38 1.31 -5.85 4.83
C ILE A 38 1.79 -5.12 6.09
N ILE A 39 2.99 -5.47 6.54
CA ILE A 39 3.67 -4.77 7.63
C ILE A 39 4.56 -3.69 7.03
N VAL A 40 4.40 -2.45 7.51
CA VAL A 40 5.21 -1.30 7.09
C VAL A 40 6.11 -0.84 8.22
N SER A 41 7.30 -0.34 7.90
CA SER A 41 8.21 0.27 8.86
C SER A 41 8.32 1.76 8.58
N SER A 42 7.99 2.59 9.58
CA SER A 42 8.23 4.03 9.55
C SER A 42 9.64 4.28 10.06
N LYS A 43 10.61 4.35 9.16
CA LYS A 43 11.98 4.74 9.45
C LYS A 43 12.39 5.87 8.54
#